data_AF-A0A1M6AED8-F1
#
_entry.id   AF-A0A1M6AED8-F1
#
_cell.length_a   1.000
_cell.length_b   1.000
_cell.length_c   1.000
_cell.angle_alpha   90.00
_cell.angle_beta   90.00
_cell.angle_gamma   90.00
#
_symmetry.space_group_name_H-M   'P 1'
#
loop_
_entity.id
_entity.type
_entity.pdbx_description
1 polymer ?
#
loop_
_entity_poly.entity_id
_entity_poly.type
_entity_poly.pdbx_seq_one_letter_code
_entity_poly.pdbx_strand_id
1 'polypeptide(L)'
;MKIIENQKGFLLLDSLFGVLITSVALISIVSLVTMGVKTYSVNSEQSRAYQIAASYGDALQSLSIANWATLVPSTVTSYQAIDISSSNTVVYNDLANARNSLSSLPGATVSIYGKVSSAANAGNRLAQVKIIVSWSNNTKQVALIKYYIRNNQPSST
;
A
#
# COMPACT_ATOMS: atom_id res chain seq x y z
N MET A 1 -26.11 -59.68 -38.61
CA MET A 1 -26.51 -58.28 -38.36
C MET A 1 -25.95 -57.85 -36.99
N LYS A 2 -24.68 -57.43 -36.92
CA LYS A 2 -24.00 -57.00 -35.67
C LYS A 2 -23.18 -55.74 -35.96
N ILE A 3 -23.85 -54.61 -36.19
CA ILE A 3 -23.17 -53.31 -36.37
C ILE A 3 -23.85 -52.19 -35.54
N ILE A 4 -25.04 -52.42 -34.97
CA ILE A 4 -25.87 -51.36 -34.38
C ILE A 4 -25.48 -51.03 -32.92
N GLU A 5 -24.92 -51.97 -32.15
CA GLU A 5 -24.57 -51.72 -30.74
C GLU A 5 -23.29 -50.87 -30.55
N ASN A 6 -22.37 -50.91 -31.51
CA ASN A 6 -21.07 -50.23 -31.40
C ASN A 6 -21.15 -48.70 -31.63
N GLN A 7 -22.23 -48.20 -32.23
CA GLN A 7 -22.42 -46.77 -32.46
C GLN A 7 -22.87 -46.04 -31.17
N LYS A 8 -23.68 -46.69 -30.33
CA LYS A 8 -24.19 -46.08 -29.08
C LYS A 8 -23.10 -45.93 -28.02
N GLY A 9 -22.16 -46.89 -27.93
CA GLY A 9 -20.99 -46.81 -27.04
C GLY A 9 -19.99 -45.73 -27.47
N PHE A 10 -19.79 -45.56 -28.79
CA PHE A 10 -18.93 -44.50 -29.33
C PHE A 10 -19.52 -43.10 -29.10
N LEU A 11 -20.83 -42.93 -29.30
CA LEU A 11 -21.56 -41.69 -29.00
C LEU A 11 -21.53 -41.30 -27.51
N LEU A 12 -21.55 -42.29 -26.60
CA LEU A 12 -21.42 -42.06 -25.16
C LEU A 12 -20.01 -41.65 -24.75
N LEU A 13 -18.97 -42.25 -25.33
CA LEU A 13 -17.59 -41.83 -25.09
C LEU A 13 -17.33 -40.41 -25.63
N ASP A 14 -17.81 -40.10 -26.83
CA ASP A 14 -17.60 -38.79 -27.47
C ASP A 14 -18.31 -37.67 -26.70
N SER A 15 -19.52 -37.96 -26.19
CA SER A 15 -20.24 -37.10 -25.24
C SER A 15 -19.47 -36.90 -23.93
N LEU A 16 -18.91 -37.97 -23.35
CA LEU A 16 -18.14 -37.89 -22.10
C LEU A 16 -16.85 -37.09 -22.27
N PHE A 17 -16.14 -37.26 -23.39
CA PHE A 17 -14.97 -36.46 -23.73
C PHE A 17 -15.35 -34.99 -24.00
N GLY A 18 -16.46 -34.75 -24.70
CA GLY A 18 -16.99 -33.39 -24.91
C GLY A 18 -17.32 -32.66 -23.60
N VAL A 19 -17.96 -33.35 -22.65
CA VAL A 19 -18.26 -32.82 -21.30
C VAL A 19 -16.98 -32.59 -20.49
N LEU A 20 -15.98 -33.48 -20.59
CA LEU A 20 -14.70 -33.33 -19.90
C LEU A 20 -13.92 -32.11 -20.43
N ILE A 21 -13.84 -31.95 -21.75
CA ILE A 21 -13.11 -30.84 -22.38
C ILE A 21 -13.80 -29.51 -22.06
N THR A 22 -15.13 -29.45 -22.15
CA THR A 22 -15.89 -28.24 -21.84
C THR A 22 -15.84 -27.84 -20.37
N SER A 23 -15.84 -28.81 -19.45
CA SER A 23 -15.71 -28.54 -18.01
C SER A 23 -14.30 -28.05 -17.63
N VAL A 24 -13.24 -28.64 -18.19
CA VAL A 24 -11.87 -28.15 -17.98
C VAL A 24 -11.67 -26.74 -18.55
N ALA A 25 -12.22 -26.47 -19.75
CA ALA A 25 -12.19 -25.14 -20.34
C ALA A 25 -12.92 -24.10 -19.46
N LEU A 26 -14.09 -24.44 -18.92
CA LEU A 26 -14.87 -23.53 -18.07
C LEU A 26 -14.13 -23.22 -16.76
N ILE A 27 -13.56 -24.23 -16.10
CA ILE A 27 -12.77 -24.04 -14.87
C ILE A 27 -11.55 -23.15 -15.14
N SER A 28 -10.91 -23.32 -16.29
CA SER A 28 -9.75 -22.53 -16.71
C SER A 28 -10.13 -21.06 -16.94
N ILE A 29 -11.27 -20.80 -17.59
CA ILE A 29 -11.79 -19.44 -17.81
C ILE A 29 -12.17 -18.79 -16.48
N VAL A 30 -12.88 -19.49 -15.60
CA VAL A 30 -13.26 -18.97 -14.28
C VAL A 30 -12.01 -18.65 -13.45
N SER A 31 -11.00 -19.51 -13.50
CA SER A 31 -9.72 -19.28 -12.81
C SER A 31 -9.00 -18.06 -13.38
N LEU A 32 -8.92 -17.94 -14.71
CA LEU A 32 -8.27 -16.80 -15.37
C LEU A 32 -8.98 -15.48 -15.10
N VAL A 33 -10.32 -15.46 -15.15
CA VAL A 33 -11.13 -14.29 -14.80
C VAL A 33 -10.94 -13.93 -13.33
N THR A 34 -10.95 -14.91 -12.43
CA THR A 34 -10.75 -14.69 -10.99
C THR A 34 -9.35 -14.15 -10.68
N MET A 35 -8.31 -14.71 -11.32
CA MET A 35 -6.92 -14.23 -11.18
C MET A 35 -6.74 -12.84 -11.78
N GLY A 36 -7.34 -12.58 -12.94
CA GLY A 36 -7.37 -11.26 -13.58
C GLY A 36 -8.00 -10.21 -12.67
N VAL A 37 -9.22 -10.45 -12.20
CA VAL A 37 -9.94 -9.55 -11.27
C VAL A 37 -9.13 -9.30 -9.99
N LYS A 38 -8.53 -10.35 -9.40
CA LYS A 38 -7.65 -10.20 -8.25
C LYS A 38 -6.45 -9.31 -8.56
N THR A 39 -5.80 -9.49 -9.70
CA THR A 39 -4.62 -8.70 -10.11
C THR A 39 -4.98 -7.23 -10.35
N TYR A 40 -6.07 -6.94 -11.06
CA TYR A 40 -6.57 -5.57 -11.26
C TYR A 40 -6.96 -4.90 -9.94
N SER A 41 -7.62 -5.65 -9.05
CA SER A 41 -7.96 -5.17 -7.70
C SER A 41 -6.72 -4.86 -6.88
N VAL A 42 -5.69 -5.72 -6.89
CA VAL A 42 -4.42 -5.47 -6.18
C VAL A 42 -3.72 -4.22 -6.72
N ASN A 43 -3.62 -4.06 -8.03
CA ASN A 43 -2.96 -2.91 -8.65
C ASN A 43 -3.70 -1.60 -8.35
N SER A 44 -5.03 -1.60 -8.35
CA SER A 44 -5.82 -0.42 -8.00
C SER A 44 -5.74 -0.07 -6.51
N GLU A 45 -5.74 -1.06 -5.61
CA GLU A 45 -5.52 -0.87 -4.17
C GLU A 45 -4.13 -0.31 -3.86
N GLN A 46 -3.08 -0.87 -4.47
CA GLN A 46 -1.70 -0.38 -4.29
C GLN A 46 -1.53 1.04 -4.82
N SER A 47 -2.12 1.36 -5.98
CA SER A 47 -2.09 2.71 -6.55
C SER A 47 -2.79 3.72 -5.66
N ARG A 48 -3.96 3.36 -5.10
CA ARG A 48 -4.69 4.21 -4.14
C ARG A 48 -3.91 4.37 -2.83
N ALA A 49 -3.30 3.30 -2.32
CA ALA A 49 -2.46 3.40 -1.12
C ALA A 49 -1.21 4.25 -1.33
N TYR A 50 -0.60 4.20 -2.52
CA TYR A 50 0.49 5.10 -2.87
C TYR A 50 0.05 6.56 -2.87
N GLN A 51 -1.12 6.87 -3.43
CA GLN A 51 -1.68 8.23 -3.41
C GLN A 51 -1.95 8.71 -1.98
N ILE A 52 -2.46 7.84 -1.10
CA ILE A 52 -2.63 8.16 0.33
C ILE A 52 -1.28 8.40 0.99
N ALA A 53 -0.31 7.50 0.82
CA ALA A 53 1.02 7.66 1.38
C ALA A 53 1.68 8.96 0.89
N ALA A 54 1.49 9.31 -0.38
CA ALA A 54 1.96 10.56 -0.96
C ALA A 54 1.29 11.77 -0.30
N SER A 55 -0.04 11.75 -0.16
CA SER A 55 -0.81 12.82 0.49
C SER A 55 -0.39 13.04 1.94
N TYR A 56 -0.21 11.97 2.72
CA TYR A 56 0.34 12.05 4.08
C TYR A 56 1.75 12.64 4.08
N GLY A 57 2.59 12.24 3.12
CA GLY A 57 3.92 12.79 2.98
C GLY A 57 3.93 14.28 2.60
N ASP A 58 3.00 14.74 1.76
CA ASP A 58 2.92 16.16 1.41
C ASP A 58 2.40 16.98 2.60
N ALA A 59 1.42 16.46 3.33
CA ALA A 59 0.93 17.09 4.55
C ALA A 59 2.00 17.15 5.66
N LEU A 60 2.85 16.13 5.79
CA LEU A 60 3.98 16.17 6.74
C LEU A 60 5.08 17.17 6.35
N GLN A 61 5.13 17.63 5.10
CA GLN A 61 6.06 18.66 4.66
C GLN A 61 5.72 20.04 5.24
N SER A 62 4.45 20.32 5.54
CA SER A 62 4.04 21.62 6.10
C SER A 62 4.37 21.77 7.59
N LEU A 63 4.74 20.68 8.27
CA LEU A 63 5.13 20.74 9.68
C LEU A 63 6.40 21.58 9.87
N SER A 64 6.33 22.50 10.84
CA SER A 64 7.47 23.34 11.23
C SER A 64 8.60 22.50 11.82
N ILE A 65 9.81 23.07 11.84
CA ILE A 65 11.00 22.44 12.45
C ILE A 65 10.76 22.14 13.94
N ALA A 66 10.12 23.08 14.65
CA ALA A 66 9.79 22.95 16.05
C ALA A 66 8.83 21.77 16.29
N ASN A 67 7.78 21.65 15.47
CA ASN A 67 6.85 20.52 15.54
C ASN A 67 7.57 19.21 15.21
N TRP A 68 8.44 19.19 14.21
CA TRP A 68 9.20 17.98 13.93
C TRP A 68 10.13 17.54 15.06
N ALA A 69 10.71 18.49 15.80
CA ALA A 69 11.58 18.18 16.94
C ALA A 69 10.81 17.60 18.14
N THR A 70 9.51 17.89 18.27
CA THR A 70 8.65 17.26 19.28
C THR A 70 8.19 15.87 18.87
N LEU A 71 8.11 15.59 17.57
CA LEU A 71 7.71 14.28 17.04
C LEU A 71 8.85 13.28 16.99
N VAL A 72 10.05 13.73 16.64
CA VAL A 72 11.23 12.87 16.58
C VAL A 72 12.45 13.64 17.08
N PRO A 73 13.10 13.18 18.17
CA PRO A 73 14.27 13.86 18.68
C PRO A 73 15.39 13.90 17.64
N SER A 74 16.11 15.02 17.59
CA SER A 74 17.19 15.30 16.63
C SER A 74 18.34 14.28 16.65
N THR A 75 18.49 13.57 17.75
CA THR A 75 19.55 12.57 17.98
C THR A 75 19.18 11.17 17.51
N VAL A 76 17.95 10.96 17.04
CA VAL A 76 17.46 9.62 16.69
C VAL A 76 17.67 9.33 15.20
N THR A 77 18.63 8.45 14.94
CA THR A 77 19.01 7.95 13.60
C THR A 77 18.17 6.77 13.13
N SER A 78 17.38 6.18 14.02
CA SER A 78 16.42 5.11 13.73
C SER A 78 15.03 5.69 13.47
N TYR A 79 14.21 4.97 12.71
CA TYR A 79 12.79 5.32 12.53
C TYR A 79 12.03 5.13 13.84
N GLN A 80 11.33 6.17 14.28
CA GLN A 80 10.42 6.18 15.43
C GLN A 80 8.98 6.33 14.97
N ALA A 81 8.06 5.62 15.60
CA ALA A 81 6.64 5.73 15.29
C ALA A 81 6.12 7.13 15.63
N ILE A 82 5.38 7.73 14.71
CA ILE A 82 4.69 9.01 14.91
C ILE A 82 3.22 8.72 15.14
N ASP A 83 2.70 9.13 16.29
CA ASP A 83 1.28 8.98 16.59
C ASP A 83 0.46 10.00 15.78
N ILE A 84 -0.46 9.47 14.96
CA ILE A 84 -1.39 10.24 14.13
C ILE A 84 -2.81 10.27 14.73
N SER A 85 -2.97 9.97 16.02
CA SER A 85 -4.26 10.03 16.72
C SER A 85 -4.80 11.46 16.86
N SER A 86 -6.11 11.59 17.14
CA SER A 86 -6.74 12.87 17.50
C SER A 86 -6.24 13.47 18.81
N SER A 87 -5.63 12.66 19.68
CA SER A 87 -4.93 13.14 20.87
C SER A 87 -3.63 13.88 20.54
N ASN A 88 -2.95 13.55 19.44
CA ASN A 88 -1.76 14.28 18.98
C ASN A 88 -2.19 15.45 18.08
N THR A 89 -2.61 16.56 18.70
CA THR A 89 -3.21 17.73 18.03
C THR A 89 -2.29 18.37 16.98
N VAL A 90 -0.97 18.36 17.18
CA VAL A 90 0.03 18.90 16.24
C VAL A 90 -0.07 18.15 14.91
N VAL A 91 0.09 16.82 14.95
CA VAL A 91 0.07 15.98 13.75
C VAL A 91 -1.34 15.84 13.18
N TYR A 92 -2.35 15.83 14.06
CA TYR A 92 -3.74 15.63 13.67
C TYR A 92 -4.26 16.75 12.77
N ASN A 93 -3.98 18.01 13.12
CA ASN A 93 -4.45 19.18 12.38
C ASN A 93 -3.77 19.28 11.01
N ASP A 94 -2.45 19.07 10.96
CA ASP A 94 -1.69 19.13 9.72
C ASP A 94 -2.05 17.99 8.73
N LEU A 95 -2.59 16.86 9.21
CA LEU A 95 -2.93 15.68 8.40
C LEU A 95 -4.43 15.47 8.15
N ALA A 96 -5.30 16.42 8.49
CA ALA A 96 -6.76 16.23 8.47
C ALA A 96 -7.30 15.77 7.08
N ASN A 97 -6.83 16.37 5.99
CA ASN A 97 -7.24 16.03 4.63
C ASN A 97 -6.73 14.65 4.18
N ALA A 98 -5.50 14.30 4.54
CA ALA A 98 -4.92 12.99 4.22
C ALA A 98 -5.69 11.86 4.92
N ARG A 99 -6.19 12.10 6.13
CA ARG A 99 -7.03 11.15 6.89
C ARG A 99 -8.38 10.87 6.22
N ASN A 100 -8.98 11.88 5.59
CA ASN A 100 -10.21 11.66 4.81
C ASN A 100 -9.97 10.74 3.60
N SER A 101 -8.74 10.64 3.10
CA SER A 101 -8.41 9.69 2.03
C SER A 101 -8.33 8.25 2.54
N LEU A 102 -8.05 8.03 3.84
CA LEU A 102 -7.99 6.71 4.47
C LEU A 102 -9.34 5.99 4.46
N SER A 103 -10.44 6.72 4.67
CA SER A 103 -11.80 6.16 4.70
C SER A 103 -12.19 5.54 3.36
N SER A 104 -11.49 5.90 2.27
CA SER A 104 -11.70 5.33 0.93
C SER A 104 -11.02 3.97 0.70
N LEU A 105 -10.19 3.50 1.65
CA LEU A 105 -9.55 2.17 1.64
C LEU A 105 -9.96 1.35 2.87
N PRO A 106 -11.07 0.59 2.79
CA PRO A 106 -11.55 -0.20 3.92
C PRO A 106 -10.50 -1.23 4.36
N GLY A 107 -10.23 -1.28 5.67
CA GLY A 107 -9.26 -2.21 6.26
C GLY A 107 -7.78 -1.84 6.08
N ALA A 108 -7.47 -0.67 5.49
CA ALA A 108 -6.10 -0.16 5.44
C ALA A 108 -5.71 0.47 6.79
N THR A 109 -4.50 0.17 7.24
CA THR A 109 -3.85 0.82 8.37
C THR A 109 -2.66 1.62 7.85
N VAL A 110 -2.50 2.85 8.31
CA VAL A 110 -1.35 3.69 7.98
C VAL A 110 -0.47 3.84 9.21
N SER A 111 0.78 3.46 9.07
CA SER A 111 1.83 3.63 10.08
C SER A 111 2.85 4.63 9.56
N ILE A 112 3.12 5.66 10.35
CA ILE A 112 4.07 6.71 10.01
C ILE A 112 5.25 6.60 10.96
N TYR A 113 6.45 6.64 10.40
CA TYR A 113 7.68 6.66 11.16
C TYR A 113 8.55 7.82 10.70
N GLY A 114 9.18 8.53 11.63
CA GLY A 114 10.13 9.60 11.32
C GLY A 114 11.50 9.34 11.91
N LYS A 115 12.52 9.93 11.30
CA LYS A 115 13.87 10.01 11.85
C LYS A 115 14.56 11.30 11.41
N VAL A 116 15.59 11.67 12.14
CA VAL A 116 16.45 12.81 11.81
C VAL A 116 17.79 12.29 11.33
N SER A 117 18.29 12.84 10.22
CA SER A 117 19.62 12.46 9.73
C SER A 117 20.71 12.96 10.67
N SER A 118 21.68 12.10 11.00
CA SER A 118 22.86 12.42 11.83
C SER A 118 24.07 12.90 11.02
N ALA A 119 23.87 13.50 9.84
CA ALA A 119 24.98 13.97 9.02
C ALA A 119 25.88 14.93 9.82
N ALA A 120 27.14 14.52 10.03
CA ALA A 120 28.13 15.32 10.76
C ALA A 120 28.33 16.67 10.06
N ASN A 121 28.41 17.75 10.84
CA ASN A 121 28.50 19.16 10.41
C ASN A 121 27.24 19.75 9.75
N ALA A 122 26.13 19.01 9.76
CA ALA A 122 24.83 19.41 9.22
C ALA A 122 23.72 19.08 10.23
N GLY A 123 23.90 19.52 11.48
CA GLY A 123 22.94 19.32 12.56
C GLY A 123 21.51 19.65 12.10
N ASN A 124 20.63 18.65 12.16
CA ASN A 124 19.18 18.77 11.93
C ASN A 124 18.71 19.10 10.50
N ARG A 125 19.54 18.95 9.47
CA ARG A 125 19.16 19.41 8.12
C ARG A 125 18.10 18.59 7.39
N LEU A 126 17.95 17.30 7.71
CA LEU A 126 17.05 16.41 6.97
C LEU A 126 16.17 15.60 7.92
N ALA A 127 14.86 15.72 7.77
CA ALA A 127 13.89 14.75 8.30
C ALA A 127 13.62 13.69 7.24
N GLN A 128 13.49 12.44 7.66
CA GLN A 128 13.05 11.35 6.81
C GLN A 128 11.79 10.77 7.40
N VAL A 129 10.80 10.51 6.57
CA VAL A 129 9.57 9.86 6.98
C VAL A 129 9.36 8.62 6.15
N LYS A 130 9.02 7.53 6.81
CA LYS A 130 8.57 6.29 6.20
C LYS A 130 7.09 6.13 6.50
N ILE A 131 6.27 6.09 5.47
CA ILE A 131 4.82 5.92 5.55
C ILE A 131 4.52 4.54 5.00
N ILE A 132 3.84 3.72 5.79
CA ILE A 132 3.47 2.35 5.43
C ILE A 132 1.96 2.27 5.44
N VAL A 133 1.37 1.89 4.32
CA VAL A 133 -0.05 1.52 4.21
C VAL A 133 -0.11 0.00 4.10
N SER A 134 -0.82 -0.65 5.02
CA SER A 134 -0.89 -2.11 5.13
C SER A 134 -2.31 -2.60 5.38
N TRP A 135 -2.60 -3.84 4.96
CA TRP A 135 -3.88 -4.50 5.21
C TRP A 135 -3.66 -5.80 5.99
N SER A 136 -4.50 -6.04 7.00
CA SER A 136 -4.38 -7.15 7.95
C SER A 136 -4.48 -8.55 7.32
N ASN A 137 -5.08 -8.65 6.15
CA ASN A 137 -5.51 -9.90 5.54
C ASN A 137 -4.67 -10.35 4.32
N ASN A 138 -3.78 -9.51 3.78
CA ASN A 138 -3.18 -9.78 2.46
C ASN A 138 -1.66 -9.61 2.35
N THR A 139 -0.91 -9.35 3.42
CA THR A 139 0.56 -9.03 3.35
C THR A 139 0.91 -7.92 2.34
N LYS A 140 -0.09 -7.17 1.85
CA LYS A 140 0.08 -6.04 0.95
C LYS A 140 0.56 -4.88 1.80
N GLN A 141 1.70 -4.32 1.41
CA GLN A 141 2.24 -3.11 2.01
C GLN A 141 2.72 -2.19 0.91
N VAL A 142 2.40 -0.90 1.03
CA VAL A 142 3.03 0.15 0.26
C VAL A 142 3.83 1.00 1.22
N ALA A 143 5.14 1.09 0.99
CA ALA A 143 6.03 1.92 1.78
C ALA A 143 6.51 3.09 0.92
N LEU A 144 6.32 4.31 1.41
CA LEU A 144 6.85 5.53 0.82
C LEU A 144 7.84 6.16 1.79
N ILE A 145 9.04 6.48 1.31
CA ILE A 145 10.03 7.23 2.08
C ILE A 145 10.12 8.63 1.47
N LYS A 146 9.87 9.66 2.28
CA LYS A 146 10.06 11.06 1.92
C LYS A 146 11.18 11.70 2.73
N TYR A 147 11.84 12.66 2.13
CA TYR A 147 12.94 13.44 2.71
C TYR A 147 12.54 14.90 2.72
N TYR A 148 12.69 15.57 3.86
CA TYR A 148 12.39 16.99 4.01
C TYR A 148 13.63 17.73 4.50
N ILE A 149 13.97 18.82 3.81
CA ILE A 149 15.00 19.74 4.26
C ILE A 149 14.39 20.63 5.33
N ARG A 150 14.92 20.55 6.55
CA ARG A 150 14.40 21.28 7.72
C ARG A 150 15.21 22.51 8.07
N ASN A 151 16.25 22.89 7.31
CA ASN A 151 16.95 24.13 7.61
C ASN A 151 17.51 24.80 6.36
N ASN A 152 17.04 26.03 6.12
CA ASN A 152 17.61 26.99 5.18
C ASN A 152 18.18 28.21 5.94
N GLN A 153 18.61 28.04 7.20
CA GLN A 153 19.43 29.08 7.82
C GLN A 153 20.73 29.20 7.01
N PRO A 154 21.03 30.37 6.42
CA PRO A 154 22.34 30.60 5.85
C PRO A 154 23.34 30.38 6.98
N SER A 155 24.40 29.63 6.70
CA SER A 155 25.55 29.60 7.58
C SER A 155 26.04 31.03 7.71
N SER A 156 25.77 31.66 8.86
CA SER A 156 26.41 32.92 9.23
C SER A 156 27.89 32.61 9.45
N THR A 157 28.66 32.72 8.37
CA THR A 157 30.11 32.98 8.40
C THR A 157 30.36 34.40 8.86
#